data_AF-A0AA35WMR0-F1
#
_entry.id   AF-A0AA35WMR0-F1
#
_cell.length_a   1.000
_cell.length_b   1.000
_cell.length_c   1.000
_cell.angle_alpha   90.00
_cell.angle_beta   90.00
_cell.angle_gamma   90.00
#
_symmetry.space_group_name_H-M   'P 1'
#
loop_
_entity.id
_entity.type
_entity.pdbx_description
1 polymer ?
#
loop_
_entity_poly.entity_id
_entity_poly.type
_entity_poly.pdbx_seq_one_letter_code
_entity_poly.pdbx_strand_id
1 'polypeptide(L)'
;MVDYINELREGCLEAYTGIVQGLKGEEGSTSGHLQLMTPEVPFLFQFIEHVAKDEDRSDGVTACCAGLLGDLCSAYGKALLSELQKSPSLNIMKLLQEGKSSRTKRTKTLCSWALKEMKALQK
;
A
#
# COMPACT_ATOMS: atom_id res chain seq x y z
N MET A 1 -11.96 -21.52 -1.08
CA MET A 1 -10.47 -21.43 -1.15
C MET A 1 -10.04 -20.00 -1.48
N VAL A 2 -10.67 -19.35 -2.46
CA VAL A 2 -10.48 -17.91 -2.76
C VAL A 2 -10.74 -17.02 -1.54
N ASP A 3 -11.84 -17.22 -0.82
CA ASP A 3 -12.17 -16.40 0.36
C ASP A 3 -11.11 -16.47 1.46
N TYR A 4 -10.62 -17.69 1.76
CA TYR A 4 -9.53 -17.90 2.71
C TYR A 4 -8.23 -17.20 2.28
N ILE A 5 -7.89 -17.24 1.00
CA ILE A 5 -6.71 -16.53 0.46
C ILE A 5 -6.89 -15.03 0.61
N ASN A 6 -8.09 -14.50 0.36
CA ASN A 6 -8.39 -13.09 0.55
C ASN A 6 -8.33 -12.68 2.03
N GLU A 7 -8.91 -13.45 2.95
CA GLU A 7 -8.79 -13.21 4.40
C GLU A 7 -7.33 -13.23 4.87
N LEU A 8 -6.53 -14.19 4.41
CA LEU A 8 -5.11 -14.25 4.73
C LEU A 8 -4.36 -13.03 4.20
N ARG A 9 -4.64 -12.62 2.96
CA ARG A 9 -4.04 -11.42 2.35
C ARG A 9 -4.42 -10.16 3.12
N GLU A 10 -5.68 -9.99 3.51
CA GLU A 10 -6.12 -8.88 4.36
C GLU A 10 -5.33 -8.86 5.67
N GLY A 11 -5.24 -10.00 6.37
CA GLY A 11 -4.48 -10.11 7.61
C GLY A 11 -2.99 -9.75 7.45
N CYS A 12 -2.33 -10.21 6.38
CA CYS A 12 -0.95 -9.84 6.10
C CYS A 12 -0.78 -8.34 5.80
N LEU A 13 -1.68 -7.76 5.00
CA LEU A 13 -1.62 -6.34 4.63
C LEU A 13 -1.86 -5.45 5.86
N GLU A 14 -2.85 -5.78 6.69
CA GLU A 14 -3.13 -5.04 7.93
C GLU A 14 -1.99 -5.16 8.94
N ALA A 15 -1.34 -6.33 9.05
CA ALA A 15 -0.15 -6.51 9.88
C ALA A 15 0.99 -5.59 9.43
N TYR A 16 1.27 -5.52 8.13
CA TYR A 16 2.29 -4.61 7.61
C TYR A 16 1.92 -3.13 7.78
N THR A 17 0.65 -2.76 7.61
CA THR A 17 0.18 -1.41 7.93
C THR A 17 0.45 -1.08 9.40
N GLY A 18 0.12 -1.98 10.34
CA GLY A 18 0.39 -1.78 11.75
C GLY A 18 1.87 -1.63 12.09
N ILE A 19 2.73 -2.45 11.47
CA ILE A 19 4.20 -2.36 11.64
C ILE A 19 4.72 -1.02 11.10
N VAL A 20 4.35 -0.63 9.88
CA VAL A 20 4.82 0.61 9.26
C VAL A 20 4.36 1.82 10.07
N GLN A 21 3.09 1.88 10.46
CA GLN A 21 2.55 2.97 11.28
C GLN A 21 3.21 3.01 12.66
N GLY A 22 3.39 1.87 13.32
CA GLY A 22 4.03 1.78 14.63
C GLY A 22 5.49 2.22 14.62
N LEU A 23 6.25 1.86 13.58
CA LEU A 23 7.67 2.23 13.44
C LEU A 23 7.87 3.67 12.97
N LYS A 24 6.92 4.23 12.20
CA LYS A 24 6.95 5.63 11.77
C LYS A 24 6.93 6.59 12.97
N GLY A 25 6.15 6.28 14.02
CA GLY A 25 5.98 7.13 15.20
C GLY A 25 5.08 8.35 14.96
N GLU A 26 4.96 9.23 15.97
CA GLU A 26 4.20 10.49 15.86
C GLU A 26 4.94 11.57 15.05
N GLU A 27 4.19 12.54 14.53
CA GLU A 27 4.70 13.58 13.61
C GLU A 27 5.91 14.34 14.18
N GLY A 28 7.06 14.22 13.49
CA GLY A 28 8.28 15.00 13.79
C GLY A 28 9.50 14.16 14.18
N SER A 29 9.33 12.87 14.47
CA SER A 29 10.45 11.95 14.70
C SER A 29 10.34 10.79 13.72
N THR A 30 11.04 10.85 12.58
CA THR A 30 11.28 9.64 11.80
C THR A 30 12.16 8.76 12.68
N SER A 31 11.53 7.83 13.41
CA SER A 31 12.29 6.96 14.30
C SER A 31 13.30 6.22 13.43
N GLY A 32 14.56 6.14 13.87
CA GLY A 32 15.58 5.35 13.15
C GLY A 32 15.13 3.90 12.92
N HIS A 33 14.07 3.44 13.60
CA HIS A 33 13.53 2.09 13.47
C HIS A 33 12.79 1.88 12.14
N LEU A 34 12.28 2.92 11.49
CA LEU A 34 11.73 2.78 10.13
C LEU A 34 12.81 2.32 9.14
N GLN A 35 14.08 2.66 9.39
CA GLN A 35 15.19 2.21 8.55
C GLN A 35 15.36 0.68 8.57
N LEU A 36 14.92 0.00 9.63
CA LEU A 36 14.94 -1.46 9.73
C LEU A 36 13.97 -2.12 8.74
N MET A 37 12.91 -1.41 8.33
CA MET A 37 11.93 -1.90 7.36
C MET A 37 12.28 -1.54 5.92
N THR A 38 13.22 -0.61 5.68
CA THR A 38 13.63 -0.19 4.33
C THR A 38 14.01 -1.37 3.42
N PRO A 39 14.76 -2.40 3.87
CA PRO A 39 15.11 -3.54 3.04
C PRO A 39 13.91 -4.38 2.57
N GLU A 40 12.81 -4.35 3.32
CA GLU A 40 11.59 -5.13 3.04
C GLU A 40 10.62 -4.41 2.07
N VAL A 41 10.80 -3.10 1.87
CA VAL A 41 9.93 -2.29 1.00
C VAL A 41 9.79 -2.86 -0.43
N PRO A 42 10.87 -3.33 -1.10
CA PRO A 42 10.73 -3.95 -2.43
C PRO A 42 9.82 -5.19 -2.42
N PHE A 43 9.91 -6.03 -1.38
CA PHE A 43 9.05 -7.20 -1.25
C PHE A 43 7.58 -6.80 -1.06
N LEU A 44 7.30 -5.78 -0.25
CA LEU A 44 5.93 -5.27 -0.07
C LEU A 44 5.32 -4.79 -1.39
N PHE A 45 6.09 -4.08 -2.21
CA PHE A 45 5.61 -3.69 -3.55
C PHE A 45 5.35 -4.88 -4.46
N GLN A 46 6.24 -5.86 -4.48
CA GLN A 46 6.05 -7.09 -5.26
C GLN A 46 4.81 -7.87 -4.80
N PHE A 47 4.59 -7.96 -3.49
CA PHE A 47 3.42 -8.60 -2.92
C PHE A 47 2.13 -7.88 -3.33
N ILE A 48 2.08 -6.56 -3.19
CA ILE A 48 0.92 -5.76 -3.60
C ILE A 48 0.70 -5.85 -5.12
N GLU A 49 1.76 -5.84 -5.93
CA GLU A 49 1.64 -6.04 -7.37
C GLU A 49 1.10 -7.43 -7.73
N HIS A 50 1.55 -8.48 -7.05
CA HIS A 50 1.05 -9.83 -7.25
C HIS A 50 -0.45 -9.91 -6.93
N VAL A 51 -0.87 -9.33 -5.80
CA VAL A 51 -2.28 -9.25 -5.40
C VAL A 51 -3.09 -8.39 -6.39
N ALA A 52 -2.48 -7.34 -6.96
CA ALA A 52 -3.14 -6.48 -7.94
C ALA A 52 -3.44 -7.17 -9.27
N LYS A 53 -2.66 -8.20 -9.65
CA LYS A 53 -2.88 -9.02 -10.85
C LYS A 53 -4.00 -10.04 -10.68
N ASP A 54 -4.38 -10.33 -9.45
CA ASP A 54 -5.41 -11.33 -9.14
C ASP A 54 -6.81 -10.73 -9.35
N GLU A 55 -7.58 -11.32 -10.27
CA GLU A 55 -8.95 -10.89 -10.60
C GLU A 55 -9.98 -11.35 -9.55
N ASP A 56 -9.65 -12.38 -8.76
CA ASP A 56 -10.51 -12.92 -7.69
C ASP A 56 -10.29 -12.20 -6.34
N ARG A 57 -9.51 -11.11 -6.35
CA ARG A 57 -9.23 -10.28 -5.19
C ARG A 57 -10.52 -9.63 -4.65
N SER A 58 -10.72 -9.70 -3.34
CA SER A 58 -11.84 -9.02 -2.69
C SER A 58 -11.70 -7.49 -2.70
N ASP A 59 -12.82 -6.80 -2.52
CA ASP A 59 -12.81 -5.35 -2.31
C ASP A 59 -12.10 -4.95 -1.00
N GLY A 60 -12.14 -5.82 0.03
CA GLY A 60 -11.42 -5.63 1.29
C GLY A 60 -9.90 -5.71 1.12
N VAL A 61 -9.39 -6.69 0.39
CA VAL A 61 -7.97 -6.79 0.01
C VAL A 61 -7.54 -5.54 -0.77
N THR A 62 -8.37 -5.08 -1.72
CA THR A 62 -8.11 -3.84 -2.48
C THR A 62 -7.94 -2.64 -1.54
N ALA A 63 -8.82 -2.51 -0.53
CA ALA A 63 -8.74 -1.46 0.48
C ALA A 63 -7.45 -1.56 1.31
N CYS A 64 -7.07 -2.76 1.74
CA CYS A 64 -5.86 -2.99 2.53
C CYS A 64 -4.58 -2.72 1.74
N CYS A 65 -4.52 -3.12 0.46
CA CYS A 65 -3.42 -2.77 -0.44
C CYS A 65 -3.27 -1.25 -0.56
N ALA A 66 -4.39 -0.53 -0.77
CA ALA A 66 -4.37 0.92 -0.86
C ALA A 66 -3.92 1.59 0.44
N GLY A 67 -4.40 1.09 1.59
CA GLY A 67 -3.98 1.55 2.91
C GLY A 67 -2.46 1.45 3.08
N LEU A 68 -1.92 0.25 2.91
CA LEU A 68 -0.48 -0.01 3.05
C LEU A 68 0.36 0.84 2.09
N LEU A 69 -0.07 1.01 0.83
CA LEU A 69 0.62 1.87 -0.13
C LEU A 69 0.68 3.33 0.34
N GLY A 70 -0.43 3.87 0.84
CA GLY A 70 -0.46 5.23 1.36
C GLY A 70 0.39 5.39 2.60
N ASP A 71 0.39 4.40 3.51
CA ASP A 71 1.25 4.40 4.70
C ASP A 71 2.73 4.39 4.32
N LEU A 72 3.13 3.56 3.36
CA LEU A 72 4.49 3.52 2.82
C LEU A 72 4.87 4.89 2.23
N CYS A 73 3.99 5.50 1.43
CA CYS A 73 4.22 6.83 0.86
C CYS A 73 4.42 7.88 1.96
N SER A 74 3.58 7.85 2.99
CA SER A 74 3.62 8.78 4.11
C SER A 74 4.83 8.55 5.02
N ALA A 75 5.32 7.31 5.14
CA ALA A 75 6.45 6.94 5.99
C ALA A 75 7.80 7.25 5.33
N TYR A 76 7.97 6.90 4.05
CA TYR A 76 9.26 6.99 3.36
C TYR A 76 9.41 8.22 2.46
N GLY A 77 8.31 8.91 2.13
CA GLY A 77 8.36 10.13 1.33
C GLY A 77 9.13 9.97 0.02
N LYS A 78 10.02 10.92 -0.28
CA LYS A 78 10.80 10.94 -1.54
C LYS A 78 11.76 9.77 -1.70
N ALA A 79 12.20 9.12 -0.61
CA ALA A 79 13.05 7.93 -0.70
C ALA A 79 12.32 6.77 -1.39
N LEU A 80 11.00 6.67 -1.20
CA LEU A 80 10.15 5.68 -1.86
C LEU A 80 10.02 5.91 -3.35
N LEU A 81 10.01 7.17 -3.77
CA LEU A 81 9.81 7.56 -5.17
C LEU A 81 10.92 7.01 -6.08
N SER A 82 12.16 7.03 -5.60
CA SER A 82 13.30 6.45 -6.32
C SER A 82 13.14 4.96 -6.57
N GLU A 83 12.54 4.22 -5.63
CA GLU A 83 12.25 2.78 -5.82
C GLU A 83 11.05 2.55 -6.76
N LEU A 84 10.00 3.35 -6.60
CA LEU A 84 8.82 3.31 -7.49
C LEU A 84 9.16 3.64 -8.95
N GLN A 85 10.09 4.57 -9.19
CA GLN A 85 10.52 4.95 -10.54
C GLN A 85 11.31 3.86 -11.24
N LYS A 86 12.03 3.00 -10.50
CA LYS A 86 12.77 1.87 -11.08
C LYS A 86 11.82 0.79 -11.62
N SER A 87 10.65 0.64 -10.99
CA SER A 87 9.66 -0.38 -11.34
C SER A 87 8.24 0.20 -11.33
N PRO A 88 7.84 0.92 -12.39
CA PRO A 88 6.49 1.46 -12.49
C PRO A 88 5.47 0.30 -12.58
N SER A 89 4.76 0.05 -11.49
CA SER A 89 3.79 -1.04 -11.43
C SER A 89 2.43 -0.61 -11.97
N LEU A 90 2.19 -0.91 -13.25
CA LEU A 90 0.91 -0.65 -13.93
C LEU A 90 -0.27 -1.30 -13.19
N ASN A 91 -0.06 -2.46 -12.59
CA ASN A 91 -1.11 -3.21 -11.88
C ASN A 91 -1.54 -2.51 -10.59
N ILE A 92 -0.60 -1.93 -9.84
CA ILE A 92 -0.93 -1.12 -8.66
C ILE A 92 -1.77 0.09 -9.05
N MET A 93 -1.40 0.79 -10.13
CA MET A 93 -2.18 1.92 -10.63
C MET A 93 -3.58 1.49 -11.07
N LYS A 94 -3.71 0.36 -11.76
CA LYS A 94 -4.99 -0.22 -12.17
C LYS A 94 -5.86 -0.54 -10.94
N LEU A 95 -5.31 -1.24 -9.95
CA LEU A 95 -6.00 -1.56 -8.69
C LEU A 95 -6.54 -0.31 -8.00
N LEU A 96 -5.73 0.74 -7.89
CA LEU A 96 -6.15 2.00 -7.24
C LEU A 96 -7.24 2.72 -8.03
N GLN A 97 -7.20 2.69 -9.37
CA GLN A 97 -8.24 3.31 -10.21
C GLN A 97 -9.55 2.52 -10.16
N GLU A 98 -9.49 1.19 -10.13
CA GLU A 98 -10.66 0.33 -9.93
C GLU A 98 -11.30 0.57 -8.56
N GLY A 99 -10.49 0.59 -7.50
CA GLY A 99 -10.96 0.82 -6.13
C GLY A 99 -11.62 2.18 -5.93
N LYS A 100 -11.22 3.23 -6.67
CA LYS A 100 -11.92 4.52 -6.68
C LYS A 100 -13.37 4.43 -7.18
N SER A 101 -13.65 3.47 -8.06
CA SER A 101 -15.00 3.23 -8.58
C SER A 101 -15.80 2.24 -7.72
N SER A 102 -15.20 1.71 -6.64
CA SER A 102 -15.87 0.78 -5.73
C SER A 102 -17.13 1.37 -5.09
N ARG A 103 -18.11 0.50 -4.84
CA ARG A 103 -19.34 0.82 -4.10
C ARG A 103 -19.07 0.91 -2.60
N THR A 104 -18.02 0.25 -2.11
CA THR A 104 -17.62 0.29 -0.70
C THR A 104 -16.91 1.59 -0.38
N LYS A 105 -17.41 2.30 0.65
CA LYS A 105 -16.87 3.61 1.05
C LYS A 105 -15.40 3.52 1.51
N ARG A 106 -15.05 2.53 2.34
CA ARG A 106 -13.68 2.31 2.85
C ARG A 106 -12.67 2.22 1.69
N THR A 107 -12.95 1.34 0.73
CA THR A 107 -12.09 1.10 -0.45
C THR A 107 -11.93 2.35 -1.28
N LYS A 108 -13.03 3.01 -1.64
CA LYS A 108 -13.00 4.27 -2.40
C LYS A 108 -12.16 5.35 -1.71
N THR A 109 -12.32 5.51 -0.40
CA THR A 109 -11.57 6.50 0.39
C THR A 109 -10.08 6.16 0.40
N LEU A 110 -9.70 4.93 0.71
CA LEU A 110 -8.28 4.53 0.81
C LEU A 110 -7.59 4.59 -0.55
N CYS A 111 -8.21 4.11 -1.63
CA CYS A 111 -7.64 4.21 -2.96
C CYS A 111 -7.46 5.66 -3.42
N SER A 112 -8.44 6.53 -3.13
CA SER A 112 -8.33 7.96 -3.44
C SER A 112 -7.20 8.64 -2.65
N TRP A 113 -7.05 8.29 -1.38
CA TRP A 113 -5.99 8.79 -0.52
C TRP A 113 -4.61 8.32 -0.98
N ALA A 114 -4.42 7.02 -1.21
CA ALA A 114 -3.15 6.46 -1.69
C ALA A 114 -2.69 7.11 -3.00
N LEU A 115 -3.60 7.32 -3.96
CA LEU A 115 -3.29 8.04 -5.21
C LEU A 115 -2.89 9.49 -4.97
N LYS A 116 -3.45 10.16 -3.97
CA LYS A 116 -3.06 11.52 -3.58
C LYS A 116 -1.65 11.53 -3.00
N GLU A 117 -1.34 10.60 -2.07
CA GLU A 117 -0.02 10.47 -1.47
C GLU A 117 1.05 10.20 -2.54
N MET A 118 0.82 9.22 -3.44
CA MET A 118 1.75 8.91 -4.53
C MET A 118 2.02 10.11 -5.45
N LYS A 119 1.00 10.92 -5.75
CA LYS A 119 1.15 12.15 -6.53
C LYS A 119 1.88 13.25 -5.77
N ALA A 120 1.71 13.33 -4.45
CA ALA A 120 2.40 14.31 -3.62
C ALA A 120 3.92 14.06 -3.62
N LEU A 121 4.35 12.81 -3.72
CA LEU A 121 5.77 12.46 -3.81
C LEU A 121 6.47 13.03 -5.06
N GLN A 122 5.72 13.17 -6.17
CA GLN A 122 6.24 13.67 -7.45
C GLN A 122 6.45 15.19 -7.50
N LYS A 123 6.03 15.93 -6.46
CA LYS A 123 6.21 17.39 -6.34
C LYS A 123 7.47 17.73 -5.52
#